data_AF-A0A0D6N2L0-F1
#
_entry.id   AF-A0A0D6N2L0-F1
#
_cell.length_a   1.000
_cell.length_b   1.000
_cell.length_c   1.000
_cell.angle_alpha   90.00
_cell.angle_beta   90.00
_cell.angle_gamma   90.00
#
_symmetry.space_group_name_H-M   'P 1'
#
loop_
_entity.id
_entity.type
_entity.pdbx_description
1 polymer ?
#
loop_
_entity_poly.entity_id
_entity_poly.type
_entity_poly.pdbx_seq_one_letter_code
_entity_poly.pdbx_strand_id
1 'polypeptide(L)'
;MRAEIAGDPGAWRQQALLRRGHWNAYVVRDIVRDHVIEHLGTDDGVLVINEVGFLKKGQASCGVGRKYTGSAGKITNCQIGVFATYVSARDNSLC
;
A
#
# COMPACT_ATOMS: atom_id res chain seq x y z
N MET A 1 -5.21 7.44 5.87
CA MET A 1 -6.29 7.40 6.88
C MET A 1 -6.28 8.72 7.64
N ARG A 2 -7.42 9.34 7.88
CA ARG A 2 -7.50 10.54 8.74
C ARG A 2 -7.42 10.10 10.20
N ALA A 3 -6.81 10.91 11.08
CA ALA A 3 -6.61 10.55 12.49
C ALA A 3 -7.96 10.32 13.20
N GLU A 4 -8.96 11.10 12.81
CA GLU A 4 -10.32 11.06 13.32
C GLU A 4 -11.02 9.72 13.01
N ILE A 5 -10.73 9.12 11.85
CA ILE A 5 -11.29 7.81 11.46
C ILE A 5 -10.69 6.69 12.32
N ALA A 6 -9.45 6.86 12.78
CA ALA A 6 -8.79 5.92 13.69
C ALA A 6 -9.16 6.16 15.17
N GLY A 7 -10.03 7.14 15.47
CA GLY A 7 -10.37 7.55 16.84
C GLY A 7 -9.27 8.31 17.57
N ASP A 8 -8.23 8.75 16.85
CA ASP A 8 -7.12 9.48 17.44
C ASP A 8 -7.43 10.98 17.52
N PRO A 9 -7.05 11.66 18.63
CA PRO A 9 -7.29 13.09 18.82
C PRO A 9 -6.44 13.98 17.88
N GLY A 10 -5.56 13.38 17.08
CA GLY A 10 -4.75 14.07 16.08
C GLY A 10 -3.77 13.12 15.40
N ALA A 11 -3.14 13.58 14.32
CA ALA A 11 -2.29 12.75 13.46
C ALA A 11 -0.98 12.26 14.12
N TRP A 12 -0.67 12.72 15.33
CA TRP A 12 0.62 12.48 15.99
C TRP A 12 0.91 10.99 16.20
N ARG A 13 -0.11 10.16 16.51
CA ARG A 13 0.07 8.71 16.70
C ARG A 13 0.44 8.00 15.41
N GLN A 14 -0.30 8.26 14.34
CA GLN A 14 -0.01 7.73 13.01
C GLN A 14 1.35 8.21 12.51
N GLN A 15 1.69 9.49 12.74
CA GLN A 15 3.01 10.02 12.38
C GLN A 15 4.14 9.40 13.19
N ALA A 16 3.91 9.11 14.49
CA ALA A 16 4.90 8.44 15.32
C ALA A 16 5.17 7.03 14.79
N LEU A 17 4.13 6.25 14.47
CA LEU A 17 4.27 4.93 13.85
C LEU A 17 5.04 5.00 12.52
N LEU A 18 4.65 5.91 11.63
CA LEU A 18 5.21 5.99 10.28
C LEU A 18 6.61 6.60 10.21
N ARG A 19 6.95 7.54 11.10
CA ARG A 19 8.23 8.28 11.05
C ARG A 19 9.25 7.81 12.09
N ARG A 20 8.81 7.29 13.22
CA ARG A 20 9.66 6.97 14.38
C ARG A 20 9.49 5.53 14.89
N GLY A 21 8.49 4.82 14.41
CA GLY A 21 8.27 3.42 14.77
C GLY A 21 9.38 2.54 14.22
N HIS A 22 9.90 1.64 15.05
CA HIS A 22 10.76 0.56 14.60
C HIS A 22 9.87 -0.62 14.22
N TRP A 23 9.50 -0.70 12.94
CA TRP A 23 8.76 -1.83 12.39
C TRP A 23 9.55 -2.50 11.28
N ASN A 24 9.40 -3.82 11.20
CA ASN A 24 9.98 -4.61 10.13
C ASN A 24 8.92 -4.78 9.03
N ALA A 25 9.23 -4.31 7.84
CA ALA A 25 8.30 -4.34 6.71
C ALA A 25 7.87 -5.76 6.32
N TYR A 26 8.75 -6.75 6.46
CA TYR A 26 8.42 -8.15 6.18
C TYR A 26 7.44 -8.70 7.22
N VAL A 27 7.65 -8.38 8.50
CA VAL A 27 6.73 -8.80 9.57
C VAL A 27 5.35 -8.17 9.38
N VAL A 28 5.28 -6.88 9.07
CA VAL A 28 3.99 -6.21 8.80
C VAL A 28 3.29 -6.80 7.59
N ARG A 29 4.02 -7.10 6.51
CA ARG A 29 3.49 -7.80 5.34
C ARG A 29 2.91 -9.17 5.72
N ASP A 30 3.63 -9.95 6.51
CA ASP A 30 3.20 -11.29 6.89
C ASP A 30 1.92 -11.24 7.74
N ILE A 31 1.81 -10.28 8.66
CA ILE A 31 0.57 -10.04 9.44
C ILE A 31 -0.62 -9.76 8.51
N VAL A 32 -0.45 -8.88 7.51
CA VAL A 32 -1.53 -8.54 6.57
C VAL A 32 -1.89 -9.76 5.71
N ARG A 33 -0.88 -10.49 5.24
CA ARG A 33 -1.08 -11.71 4.43
C ARG A 33 -1.85 -12.77 5.20
N ASP A 34 -1.45 -13.06 6.43
CA ASP A 34 -2.08 -14.08 7.27
C ASP A 34 -3.54 -13.70 7.53
N HIS A 35 -3.81 -12.42 7.81
CA HIS A 35 -5.17 -11.92 7.97
C HIS A 35 -6.03 -12.13 6.71
N VAL A 36 -5.50 -11.83 5.53
CA VAL A 36 -6.20 -12.04 4.25
C VAL A 36 -6.48 -13.53 4.03
N ILE A 37 -5.51 -14.41 4.27
CA ILE A 37 -5.69 -15.85 4.11
C ILE A 37 -6.77 -16.37 5.06
N GLU A 38 -6.70 -15.99 6.34
CA GLU A 38 -7.64 -16.46 7.37
C GLU A 38 -9.08 -16.02 7.10
N HIS A 39 -9.28 -14.79 6.62
CA HIS A 39 -10.61 -14.19 6.54
C HIS A 39 -11.22 -14.21 5.13
N LEU A 40 -10.38 -14.20 4.09
CA LEU A 40 -10.80 -14.07 2.69
C LEU A 40 -10.33 -15.23 1.81
N GLY A 41 -9.50 -16.14 2.33
CA GLY A 41 -8.95 -17.27 1.58
C GLY A 41 -10.03 -18.18 0.99
N THR A 42 -9.91 -18.47 -0.30
CA THR A 42 -10.75 -19.42 -1.04
C THR A 42 -9.88 -20.23 -2.00
N ASP A 43 -10.35 -21.42 -2.38
CA ASP A 43 -9.61 -22.32 -3.26
C ASP A 43 -9.38 -21.74 -4.67
N ASP A 44 -10.23 -20.80 -5.10
CA ASP A 44 -10.15 -20.08 -6.38
C ASP A 44 -9.40 -18.74 -6.28
N GLY A 45 -8.87 -18.40 -5.10
CA GLY A 45 -8.17 -17.15 -4.87
C GLY A 45 -6.86 -17.03 -5.66
N VAL A 46 -6.61 -15.87 -6.25
CA VAL A 46 -5.39 -15.56 -6.99
C VAL A 46 -4.71 -14.30 -6.46
N LEU A 47 -3.39 -14.24 -6.60
CA LEU A 47 -2.59 -13.08 -6.27
C LEU A 47 -2.18 -12.35 -7.55
N VAL A 48 -2.67 -11.13 -7.73
CA VAL A 48 -2.33 -10.26 -8.86
C VAL A 48 -1.19 -9.33 -8.45
N ILE A 49 -0.07 -9.40 -9.16
CA ILE A 49 1.05 -8.48 -8.98
C ILE A 49 0.92 -7.35 -9.98
N ASN A 50 0.91 -6.11 -9.50
CA ASN A 50 0.83 -4.93 -10.36
C ASN A 50 1.61 -3.76 -9.76
N GLU A 51 2.13 -2.89 -10.62
CA GLU A 51 2.68 -1.61 -10.20
C GLU A 51 1.62 -0.50 -10.17
N VAL A 52 1.76 0.41 -9.22
CA VAL A 52 0.96 1.64 -9.14
C VAL A 52 1.91 2.82 -9.01
N GLY A 53 1.69 3.82 -9.86
CA GLY A 53 2.43 5.07 -9.78
C GLY A 53 1.69 6.15 -9.01
N PHE A 54 2.40 6.75 -8.06
CA PHE A 54 1.94 7.87 -7.25
C PHE A 54 2.60 9.15 -7.75
N LEU A 55 1.81 10.04 -8.35
CA LEU A 55 2.31 11.33 -8.84
C LEU A 55 2.85 12.19 -7.70
N LYS A 56 3.99 12.85 -7.94
CA LYS A 56 4.67 13.70 -6.96
C LYS A 56 5.09 15.02 -7.59
N LYS A 57 4.95 16.12 -6.86
CA LYS A 57 5.35 17.46 -7.31
C LYS A 57 6.77 17.88 -6.89
N GLY A 58 7.46 17.10 -6.04
CA GLY A 58 8.78 17.43 -5.52
C GLY A 58 9.68 16.20 -5.32
N GLN A 59 10.82 16.41 -4.66
CA GLN A 59 11.88 15.39 -4.49
C GLN A 59 11.99 14.83 -3.05
N ALA A 60 11.12 15.28 -2.14
CA ALA A 60 11.22 14.92 -0.72
C ALA A 60 10.73 13.48 -0.39
N SER A 61 10.03 12.81 -1.31
CA SER A 61 9.57 11.43 -1.10
C SER A 61 10.64 10.44 -1.51
N CYS A 62 10.90 9.43 -0.68
CA CYS A 62 11.82 8.35 -1.03
C CYS A 62 11.38 7.63 -2.33
N GLY A 63 12.34 7.32 -3.20
CA GLY A 63 12.08 6.60 -4.45
C GLY A 63 11.34 7.41 -5.53
N VAL A 64 11.13 8.71 -5.32
CA VAL A 64 10.55 9.59 -6.35
C VAL A 64 11.55 9.84 -7.47
N GLY A 65 11.04 9.93 -8.70
CA GLY A 65 11.82 10.37 -9.85
C GLY A 65 11.00 10.30 -11.13
N ARG A 66 11.63 10.64 -12.26
CA ARG A 66 10.98 10.48 -13.56
C ARG A 66 10.92 9.01 -13.95
N LYS A 67 9.72 8.43 -13.90
CA LYS A 67 9.43 7.04 -14.29
C LYS A 67 8.18 7.02 -15.16
N TYR A 68 8.03 6.00 -16.00
CA TYR A 68 6.75 5.75 -16.65
C TYR A 68 5.76 5.26 -15.60
N THR A 69 4.54 5.78 -15.64
CA THR A 69 3.44 5.29 -14.80
C THR A 69 2.20 5.14 -15.66
N GLY A 70 1.61 3.94 -15.64
CA GLY A 70 0.37 3.65 -16.37
C GLY A 70 -0.75 4.63 -16.01
N SER A 71 -0.88 5.01 -14.73
CA SER A 71 -1.92 5.94 -14.25
C SER A 71 -1.84 7.34 -14.87
N ALA A 72 -0.69 7.76 -15.43
CA ALA A 72 -0.56 9.03 -16.14
C ALA A 72 -0.28 8.87 -17.64
N GLY A 73 -0.14 7.63 -18.12
CA GLY A 73 0.17 7.29 -19.51
C GLY A 73 1.49 7.86 -20.04
N LYS A 74 2.40 8.32 -19.17
CA LYS A 74 3.63 9.02 -19.57
C LYS A 74 4.74 8.91 -18.54
N ILE A 75 5.94 9.30 -18.95
CA ILE A 75 7.06 9.53 -18.04
C ILE A 75 6.83 10.84 -17.29
N THR A 76 6.73 10.78 -15.96
CA THR A 76 6.58 11.96 -15.11
C THR A 76 7.15 11.71 -13.73
N ASN A 77 7.26 12.77 -12.92
CA ASN A 77 7.78 12.67 -11.57
C ASN A 77 6.77 11.90 -10.68
N CYS A 78 7.14 10.68 -10.31
CA CYS A 78 6.31 9.79 -9.53
C CYS A 78 7.15 8.85 -8.68
N GLN A 79 6.50 8.21 -7.72
CA GLN A 79 7.01 7.06 -7.00
C GLN A 79 6.24 5.84 -7.51
N ILE A 80 6.91 4.72 -7.77
CA ILE A 80 6.27 3.47 -8.17
C ILE A 80 6.31 2.51 -7.00
N GLY A 81 5.17 1.94 -6.65
CA GLY A 81 5.06 0.81 -5.71
C GLY A 81 4.59 -0.43 -6.46
N VAL A 82 5.12 -1.59 -6.10
CA VAL A 82 4.62 -2.90 -6.57
C VAL A 82 3.76 -3.48 -5.47
N PHE A 83 2.54 -3.91 -5.82
CA PHE A 83 1.54 -4.40 -4.90
C PHE A 83 1.11 -5.80 -5.30
N ALA A 84 0.66 -6.57 -4.30
CA ALA A 84 0.14 -7.91 -4.48
C ALA A 84 -1.31 -7.90 -3.98
N THR A 85 -2.27 -7.98 -4.91
CA THR A 85 -3.70 -7.90 -4.61
C THR A 85 -4.33 -9.28 -4.62
N TYR A 86 -5.05 -9.63 -3.57
CA TYR A 86 -5.84 -10.86 -3.52
C TYR A 86 -7.17 -10.66 -4.24
N VAL A 87 -7.53 -11.61 -5.12
CA VAL A 87 -8.77 -11.61 -5.90
C VAL A 87 -9.39 -13.00 -5.85
N SER A 88 -10.70 -13.09 -5.67
CA SER A 88 -11.46 -14.35 -5.74
C SER A 88 -12.85 -14.09 -6.32
N ALA A 89 -13.58 -15.13 -6.70
CA ALA A 89 -14.95 -15.00 -7.22
C ALA A 89 -15.96 -14.42 -6.21
N ARG A 90 -15.59 -14.33 -4.92
CA ARG A 90 -16.43 -13.73 -3.87
C ARG A 90 -16.35 -12.20 -3.81
N ASP A 91 -15.54 -11.59 -4.68
CA ASP A 91 -15.39 -10.14 -4.85
C ASP A 91 -15.20 -9.36 -3.52
N ASN A 92 -13.98 -9.43 -2.98
CA ASN A 92 -13.43 -8.49 -2.01
C ASN A 92 -11.93 -8.34 -2.29
N SER A 93 -11.55 -7.39 -3.14
CA SER A 93 -10.13 -7.14 -3.44
C SER A 93 -9.48 -6.38 -2.29
N LEU A 94 -8.39 -6.93 -1.74
CA LEU A 94 -7.51 -6.26 -0.77
C LEU A 94 -6.07 -6.27 -1.32
N CYS A 95 -5.40 -5.13 -1.19
CA CYS A 95 -4.03 -4.88 -1.63
C CYS A 95 -3.07 -4.63 -0.46
#